data_AF-A0A3D3E5V9-F1
#
_entry.id   AF-A0A3D3E5V9-F1
#
_cell.length_a   1.000
_cell.length_b   1.000
_cell.length_c   1.000
_cell.angle_alpha   90.00
_cell.angle_beta   90.00
_cell.angle_gamma   90.00
#
_symmetry.space_group_name_H-M   'P 1'
#
loop_
_entity.id
_entity.type
_entity.pdbx_description
1 polymer ?
#
loop_
_entity_poly.entity_id
_entity_poly.type
_entity_poly.pdbx_seq_one_letter_code
_entity_poly.pdbx_strand_id
1 'polypeptide(L)'
;ISQQAGHPSQFDNADWPNKKGVWQEKASWQEAWDSDDSSLPELILSHLDWDDNTNVLFFYDADRVVETTWKVFKASWKNFLFFDDGPILLGKKRKQAVQFLQSGEFAVGRRPE
;
A
#
# COMPACT_ATOMS: atom_id res chain seq x y z
N ILE A 1 11.22 -0.69 5.59
CA ILE A 1 10.20 0.34 5.93
C ILE A 1 10.54 0.94 7.28
N SER A 2 10.69 0.10 8.31
CA SER A 2 11.46 0.36 9.53
C SER A 2 12.73 -0.49 9.54
N GLN A 3 13.72 -0.15 10.37
CA GLN A 3 14.83 -1.06 10.73
C GLN A 3 14.60 -1.75 12.08
N GLN A 4 13.58 -1.32 12.85
CA GLN A 4 13.32 -1.78 14.22
C GLN A 4 11.94 -2.46 14.36
N ALA A 5 10.95 -2.03 13.58
CA ALA A 5 9.62 -2.63 13.54
C ALA A 5 9.57 -3.77 12.51
N GLY A 6 9.23 -4.97 13.00
CA GLY A 6 9.00 -6.15 12.17
C GLY A 6 7.62 -6.15 11.51
N HIS A 7 6.68 -5.38 12.02
CA HIS A 7 5.28 -5.38 11.58
C HIS A 7 4.71 -3.94 11.51
N PRO A 8 3.80 -3.60 10.57
CA PRO A 8 3.21 -2.25 10.49
C PRO A 8 2.60 -1.71 11.78
N SER A 9 1.95 -2.55 12.57
CA SER A 9 1.38 -2.17 13.87
C SER A 9 2.41 -1.77 14.93
N GLN A 10 3.70 -2.05 14.70
CA GLN A 10 4.81 -1.74 15.63
C GLN A 10 5.54 -0.45 15.27
N PHE A 11 5.13 0.28 14.22
CA PHE A 11 5.82 1.51 13.85
C PHE A 11 5.82 2.51 15.00
N ASP A 12 6.95 3.16 15.21
CA ASP A 12 7.11 4.25 16.18
C ASP A 12 7.12 5.62 15.49
N ASN A 13 7.41 6.70 16.22
CA ASN A 13 7.44 8.05 15.63
C ASN A 13 8.66 8.32 14.74
N ALA A 14 9.70 7.48 14.79
CA ALA A 14 10.87 7.58 13.91
C ALA A 14 10.60 6.98 12.54
N ASP A 15 9.70 5.99 12.47
CA ASP A 15 9.28 5.33 11.24
C ASP A 15 8.48 6.26 10.34
N TRP A 16 8.87 6.33 9.06
CA TRP A 16 8.24 7.25 8.12
C TRP A 16 6.72 7.06 7.97
N PRO A 17 6.12 5.85 8.02
CA PRO A 17 4.67 5.70 7.94
C PRO A 17 3.91 6.44 9.05
N ASN A 18 4.53 6.68 10.21
CA ASN A 18 3.92 7.41 11.31
C ASN A 18 4.25 8.91 11.33
N LYS A 19 5.09 9.39 10.40
CA LYS A 19 5.41 10.82 10.32
C LYS A 19 4.19 11.61 9.82
N LYS A 20 3.93 12.75 10.46
CA LYS A 20 2.86 13.66 10.05
C LYS A 20 3.08 14.14 8.61
N GLY A 21 2.01 14.18 7.83
CA GLY A 21 2.02 14.66 6.44
C GLY A 21 2.44 13.64 5.38
N VAL A 22 2.74 12.39 5.76
CA VAL A 22 3.04 11.31 4.82
C VAL A 22 1.80 10.86 4.06
N TRP A 23 0.73 10.56 4.81
CA TRP A 23 -0.58 10.19 4.27
C TRP A 23 -1.41 11.43 3.98
N GLN A 24 -2.01 11.47 2.80
CA GLN A 24 -2.68 12.65 2.25
C GLN A 24 -4.18 12.45 2.18
N GLU A 25 -4.62 11.33 1.60
CA GLU A 25 -6.03 11.02 1.40
C GLU A 25 -6.32 9.58 1.82
N LYS A 26 -7.59 9.33 2.16
CA LYS A 26 -8.10 8.00 2.56
C LYS A 26 -9.41 7.70 1.85
N ALA A 27 -9.63 6.42 1.55
CA ALA A 27 -10.91 5.93 1.06
C ALA A 27 -11.07 4.44 1.40
N SER A 28 -12.26 3.89 1.19
CA SER A 28 -12.54 2.47 1.43
C SER A 28 -11.94 1.59 0.34
N TRP A 29 -11.11 0.61 0.70
CA TRP A 29 -10.77 -0.50 -0.21
C TRP A 29 -11.79 -1.62 -0.08
N GLN A 30 -12.42 -1.76 1.10
CA GLN A 30 -13.33 -2.87 1.38
C GLN A 30 -14.58 -2.81 0.51
N GLU A 31 -15.14 -1.62 0.29
CA GLU A 31 -16.29 -1.43 -0.61
C GLU A 31 -15.97 -1.88 -2.06
N ALA A 32 -14.78 -1.54 -2.56
CA ALA A 32 -14.35 -1.99 -3.88
C ALA A 32 -14.05 -3.49 -3.91
N TRP A 33 -13.55 -4.04 -2.81
CA TRP A 33 -13.23 -5.47 -2.68
C TRP A 33 -14.50 -6.33 -2.70
N ASP A 34 -15.53 -5.93 -1.97
CA ASP A 34 -16.84 -6.61 -1.89
C ASP A 34 -17.65 -6.52 -3.19
N SER A 35 -17.32 -5.59 -4.08
CA SER A 35 -18.01 -5.43 -5.37
C SER A 35 -17.61 -6.51 -6.39
N ASP A 36 -18.44 -6.73 -7.41
CA ASP A 36 -18.10 -7.60 -8.55
C ASP A 36 -17.05 -6.97 -9.49
N ASP A 37 -16.73 -5.68 -9.34
CA ASP A 37 -15.70 -5.03 -10.12
C ASP A 37 -14.31 -5.48 -9.65
N SER A 38 -13.48 -5.89 -10.61
CA SER A 38 -12.08 -6.28 -10.39
C SER A 38 -11.12 -5.08 -10.35
N SER A 39 -11.58 -3.89 -10.71
CA SER A 39 -10.78 -2.68 -10.72
C SER A 39 -10.29 -2.30 -9.32
N LEU A 40 -9.12 -1.68 -9.28
CA LEU A 40 -8.57 -1.09 -8.06
C LEU A 40 -9.25 0.27 -7.81
N PRO A 41 -9.43 0.71 -6.55
CA PRO A 41 -10.01 2.03 -6.28
C PRO A 41 -9.35 3.17 -7.08
N GLU A 42 -10.18 4.04 -7.66
CA GLU A 42 -9.76 5.14 -8.54
C GLU A 42 -8.76 6.11 -7.86
N LEU A 43 -8.90 6.34 -6.55
CA LEU A 43 -7.96 7.17 -5.79
C LEU A 43 -6.54 6.57 -5.78
N ILE A 44 -6.41 5.24 -5.77
CA ILE A 44 -5.09 4.60 -5.89
C ILE A 44 -4.56 4.77 -7.31
N LEU A 45 -5.39 4.54 -8.33
CA LEU A 45 -4.99 4.64 -9.74
C LEU A 45 -4.54 6.06 -10.12
N SER A 46 -5.24 7.09 -9.63
CA SER A 46 -4.91 8.49 -9.88
C SER A 46 -3.71 8.99 -9.08
N HIS A 47 -3.49 8.49 -7.86
CA HIS A 47 -2.31 8.84 -7.05
C HIS A 47 -1.02 8.19 -7.56
N LEU A 48 -1.12 6.94 -8.01
CA LEU A 48 0.02 6.14 -8.48
C LEU A 48 0.26 6.35 -9.98
N ASP A 49 1.08 7.35 -10.30
CA ASP A 49 1.62 7.59 -11.65
C ASP A 49 2.73 6.58 -12.00
N TRP A 50 2.38 5.29 -12.01
CA TRP A 50 3.30 4.18 -12.24
C TRP A 50 2.95 3.47 -13.55
N ASP A 51 3.97 3.25 -14.38
CA ASP A 51 3.86 2.41 -15.56
C ASP A 51 3.64 0.94 -15.18
N ASP A 52 3.01 0.16 -16.06
CA ASP A 52 2.73 -1.26 -15.86
C ASP A 52 3.97 -2.10 -15.49
N ASN A 53 5.14 -1.72 -15.99
CA ASN A 53 6.43 -2.38 -15.74
C ASN A 53 7.11 -1.91 -14.44
N THR A 54 6.52 -0.96 -13.71
CA THR A 54 7.05 -0.51 -12.42
C THR A 54 7.12 -1.69 -11.48
N ASN A 55 8.32 -1.95 -10.95
CA ASN A 55 8.53 -2.96 -9.93
C ASN A 55 7.89 -2.47 -8.62
N VAL A 56 6.99 -3.26 -8.06
CA VAL A 56 6.26 -2.96 -6.84
C VAL A 56 6.57 -3.99 -5.77
N LEU A 57 6.62 -3.51 -4.54
CA LEU A 57 6.86 -4.30 -3.34
C LEU A 57 5.64 -4.15 -2.44
N PHE A 58 5.00 -5.28 -2.11
CA PHE A 58 3.89 -5.33 -1.19
C PHE A 58 4.35 -5.97 0.12
N PHE A 59 4.43 -5.16 1.18
CA PHE A 59 4.94 -5.56 2.48
C PHE A 59 3.77 -5.91 3.39
N TYR A 60 3.62 -7.18 3.76
CA TYR A 60 2.74 -7.58 4.85
C TYR A 60 3.39 -7.28 6.19
N ASP A 61 4.65 -7.66 6.30
CA ASP A 61 5.53 -7.41 7.44
C ASP A 61 6.98 -7.31 6.94
N ALA A 62 7.95 -7.18 7.84
CA ALA A 62 9.36 -7.01 7.47
C ALA A 62 9.97 -8.25 6.78
N ASP A 63 9.45 -9.44 7.06
CA ASP A 63 9.95 -10.71 6.55
C ASP A 63 9.09 -11.26 5.39
N ARG A 64 7.86 -10.75 5.23
CA ARG A 64 6.90 -11.17 4.20
C ARG A 64 6.64 -10.05 3.21
N VAL A 65 7.36 -10.13 2.09
CA VAL A 65 7.27 -9.17 1.00
C VAL A 65 7.02 -9.89 -0.31
N VAL A 66 6.06 -9.40 -1.10
CA VAL A 66 5.85 -9.84 -2.48
C VAL A 66 6.42 -8.79 -3.41
N GLU A 67 7.38 -9.18 -4.26
CA GLU A 67 7.92 -8.36 -5.34
C GLU A 67 7.27 -8.79 -6.67
N THR A 68 6.66 -7.83 -7.37
CA THR A 68 6.01 -8.08 -8.66
C THR A 68 5.99 -6.81 -9.52
N THR A 69 5.24 -6.80 -10.62
CA THR A 69 5.01 -5.61 -11.43
C THR A 69 3.69 -4.94 -11.08
N TRP A 70 3.59 -3.63 -11.31
CA TRP A 70 2.36 -2.87 -11.09
C TRP A 70 1.18 -3.45 -11.86
N LYS A 71 1.41 -3.91 -13.09
CA LYS A 71 0.40 -4.60 -13.90
C LYS A 71 -0.18 -5.83 -13.20
N VAL A 72 0.68 -6.69 -12.65
CA VAL A 72 0.25 -7.91 -11.97
C VAL A 72 -0.48 -7.58 -10.68
N PHE A 73 0.02 -6.59 -9.91
CA PHE A 73 -0.66 -6.15 -8.70
C PHE A 73 -2.08 -5.63 -9.01
N LYS A 74 -2.24 -4.70 -9.98
CA LYS A 74 -3.55 -4.18 -10.39
C LYS A 74 -4.54 -5.27 -10.76
N ALA A 75 -4.09 -6.26 -11.52
CA ALA A 75 -4.95 -7.34 -12.00
C ALA A 75 -5.36 -8.34 -10.89
N SER A 76 -4.67 -8.34 -9.75
CA SER A 76 -4.84 -9.36 -8.69
C SER A 76 -4.96 -8.77 -7.29
N TRP A 77 -5.21 -7.46 -7.15
CA TRP A 77 -5.07 -6.73 -5.90
C TRP A 77 -5.93 -7.29 -4.76
N LYS A 78 -7.14 -7.79 -5.06
CA LYS A 78 -8.02 -8.43 -4.07
C LYS A 78 -7.35 -9.63 -3.39
N ASN A 79 -6.51 -10.36 -4.12
CA ASN A 79 -5.75 -11.50 -3.60
C ASN A 79 -4.54 -11.08 -2.74
N PHE A 80 -4.15 -9.80 -2.75
CA PHE A 80 -3.09 -9.30 -1.86
C PHE A 80 -3.63 -8.89 -0.49
N LEU A 81 -4.95 -8.75 -0.32
CA LEU A 81 -5.56 -8.25 0.93
C LEU A 81 -6.04 -9.37 1.86
N PHE A 82 -5.57 -10.60 1.69
CA PHE A 82 -5.90 -11.70 2.61
C PHE A 82 -5.32 -11.49 4.02
N PHE A 83 -4.24 -10.71 4.14
CA PHE A 83 -3.69 -10.27 5.42
C PHE A 83 -3.92 -8.76 5.52
N ASP A 84 -4.85 -8.38 6.38
CA ASP A 84 -5.36 -7.02 6.53
C ASP A 84 -4.57 -6.16 7.53
N ASP A 85 -3.46 -6.67 8.07
CA ASP A 85 -2.71 -6.08 9.19
C ASP A 85 -1.78 -4.92 8.79
N GLY A 86 -2.33 -3.94 8.07
CA GLY A 86 -1.61 -2.72 7.74
C GLY A 86 -0.63 -2.81 6.56
N PRO A 87 -0.78 -3.68 5.54
CA PRO A 87 0.25 -3.86 4.53
C PRO A 87 0.49 -2.60 3.70
N ILE A 88 1.73 -2.43 3.24
CA ILE A 88 2.18 -1.24 2.51
C ILE A 88 2.63 -1.63 1.10
N LEU A 89 2.03 -0.98 0.10
CA LEU A 89 2.43 -1.04 -1.29
C LEU A 89 3.42 0.10 -1.62
N LEU A 90 4.58 -0.26 -2.15
CA LEU A 90 5.63 0.68 -2.58
C LEU A 90 6.05 0.41 -4.03
N GLY A 91 6.30 1.49 -4.78
CA GLY A 91 6.94 1.41 -6.09
C GLY A 91 8.46 1.59 -5.95
N LYS A 92 9.25 0.68 -6.54
CA LYS A 92 10.71 0.78 -6.53
C LYS A 92 11.12 2.09 -7.20
N LYS A 93 11.90 2.92 -6.50
CA LYS A 93 12.31 4.28 -6.90
C LYS A 93 11.17 5.30 -7.06
N ARG A 94 9.95 5.01 -6.59
CA ARG A 94 8.80 5.94 -6.61
C ARG A 94 8.56 6.52 -5.23
N LYS A 95 8.09 7.78 -5.15
CA LYS A 95 7.80 8.41 -3.86
C LYS A 95 6.43 8.01 -3.32
N GLN A 96 5.47 7.71 -4.18
CA GLN A 96 4.12 7.33 -3.75
C GLN A 96 4.12 6.00 -2.98
N ALA A 97 3.18 5.89 -2.06
CA ALA A 97 2.92 4.72 -1.25
C ALA A 97 1.42 4.59 -1.00
N VAL A 98 0.96 3.36 -0.74
CA VAL A 98 -0.39 3.07 -0.26
C VAL A 98 -0.27 2.16 0.95
N GLN A 99 -1.01 2.45 2.01
CA GLN A 99 -1.17 1.53 3.15
C GLN A 99 -2.63 1.09 3.22
N PHE A 100 -2.87 -0.21 3.30
CA PHE A 100 -4.20 -0.77 3.52
C PHE A 100 -4.37 -1.02 5.02
N LEU A 101 -5.43 -0.50 5.62
CA LEU A 101 -5.68 -0.54 7.06
C LEU A 101 -6.72 -1.60 7.39
N GLN A 102 -6.61 -2.18 8.59
CA GLN A 102 -7.60 -3.12 9.14
C GLN A 102 -9.02 -2.54 9.24
N SER A 103 -9.16 -1.21 9.20
CA SER A 103 -10.48 -0.54 9.23
C SER A 103 -11.28 -0.69 7.94
N GLY A 104 -10.74 -1.34 6.90
CA GLY A 104 -11.35 -1.40 5.56
C GLY A 104 -10.99 -0.20 4.67
N GLU A 105 -10.18 0.73 5.18
CA GLU A 105 -9.72 1.92 4.46
C GLU A 105 -8.27 1.76 3.99
N PHE A 106 -7.91 2.44 2.91
CA PHE A 106 -6.52 2.65 2.54
C PHE A 106 -6.15 4.12 2.68
N ALA A 107 -4.87 4.38 2.86
CA ALA A 107 -4.28 5.71 2.85
C ALA A 107 -3.28 5.82 1.70
N VAL A 108 -3.41 6.86 0.89
CA VAL A 108 -2.42 7.21 -0.15
C VAL A 108 -1.48 8.29 0.38
N GLY A 109 -0.20 8.16 0.06
CA GLY A 109 0.81 9.05 0.61
C GLY A 109 2.09 9.12 -0.21
N ARG A 110 3.04 9.92 0.27
CA ARG A 110 4.38 10.04 -0.30
C ARG A 110 5.43 9.83 0.79
N ARG A 111 6.41 8.98 0.49
CA ARG A 111 7.58 8.79 1.33
C ARG A 111 8.35 10.11 1.44
N PRO A 112 8.80 10.49 2.65
CA PRO A 112 9.71 11.62 2.80
C PRO A 112 11.02 11.36 2.06
N GLU A 113 11.69 12.44 1.64
CA GLU A 113 13.01 12.37 0.99
C GLU A 113 14.10 11.80 1.90
#